data_AF-A0A368PY88-F1
#
_entry.id   AF-A0A368PY88-F1
#
_cell.length_a   1.000
_cell.length_b   1.000
_cell.length_c   1.000
_cell.angle_alpha   90.00
_cell.angle_beta   90.00
_cell.angle_gamma   90.00
#
_symmetry.space_group_name_H-M   'P 1'
#
loop_
_entity.id
_entity.type
_entity.pdbx_description
1 polymer ?
#
loop_
_entity_poly.entity_id
_entity_poly.type
_entity_poly.pdbx_seq_one_letter_code
_entity_poly.pdbx_strand_id
1 'polypeptide(L)'
;MARFPRPRQTGPTIKASGTRHDQEGEVEFRSVLPIKNIRLYVKRVFISDDFDGELFPRYLSFVKGVVDSNDFPLNVSREILQESRIVRIMRKRLVRKTFDMIEEIAEKDDKEDYKKFWESFGKFMKLGCIEDTGNHKRLAPLLRFYSSKNETDLMSLDYLQSAKTAPFLEKLVQKDIEVLYLIEPIDEVAIQNLQTYKEKKFVDISKEDLELGDDDEDKEKESKQEYTLLCDWIKQQLGDKVTKVQISKRLGSSPCVLVSGKFGWSANMERLMKAQTLGDTSSLEFMRGRRIFEINPDHPIIKDLSAACKNEPESTEARRAVELLYEAALISSGYTPESPAELGGKIHEMMTMALGGRWGRSDTENAETTASEASVEVDSSEGTVTEVVEPSEVRTESNPWKD
;
A
#
# COMPACT_ATOMS: atom_id res chain seq x y z
N MET A 1 -40.44 5.21 -43.04
CA MET A 1 -39.10 5.76 -43.32
C MET A 1 -39.14 7.26 -43.00
N ALA A 2 -38.65 7.68 -41.84
CA ALA A 2 -38.48 9.09 -41.48
C ALA A 2 -37.30 9.17 -40.49
N ARG A 3 -36.23 9.86 -40.89
CA ARG A 3 -35.01 10.07 -40.09
C ARG A 3 -35.20 11.30 -39.21
N PHE A 4 -34.96 11.15 -37.90
CA PHE A 4 -34.79 12.28 -36.98
C PHE A 4 -33.29 12.65 -36.86
N PRO A 5 -32.96 13.95 -36.64
CA PRO A 5 -31.58 14.41 -36.55
C PRO A 5 -30.97 14.06 -35.19
N ARG A 6 -29.68 13.72 -35.17
CA ARG A 6 -28.91 13.55 -33.92
C ARG A 6 -28.60 14.93 -33.32
N PRO A 7 -28.70 15.12 -31.99
CA PRO A 7 -28.28 16.36 -31.36
C PRO A 7 -26.74 16.44 -31.36
N ARG A 8 -26.20 17.58 -31.78
CA ARG A 8 -24.80 17.95 -31.58
C ARG A 8 -24.61 18.32 -30.11
N GLN A 9 -23.77 17.57 -29.38
CA GLN A 9 -23.25 18.02 -28.09
C GLN A 9 -21.96 18.80 -28.34
N THR A 10 -21.97 20.09 -28.05
CA THR A 10 -20.79 20.94 -28.00
C THR A 10 -20.40 21.13 -26.53
N GLY A 11 -19.37 20.43 -26.08
CA GLY A 11 -18.61 20.76 -24.86
C GLY A 11 -17.30 21.47 -25.23
N PRO A 12 -16.67 22.23 -24.32
CA PRO A 12 -15.49 23.01 -24.64
C PRO A 12 -14.26 22.11 -24.82
N THR A 13 -13.63 22.17 -25.99
CA THR A 13 -12.35 21.53 -26.28
C THR A 13 -11.21 22.48 -25.92
N ILE A 14 -10.39 22.13 -24.93
CA ILE A 14 -9.12 22.82 -24.67
C ILE A 14 -8.09 22.18 -25.59
N LYS A 15 -7.59 22.93 -26.59
CA LYS A 15 -6.50 22.51 -27.47
C LYS A 15 -5.16 22.95 -26.88
N ALA A 16 -4.28 22.00 -26.57
CA ALA A 16 -2.86 22.25 -26.42
C ALA A 16 -2.15 21.89 -27.73
N SER A 17 -1.41 22.83 -28.32
CA SER A 17 -0.67 22.62 -29.56
C SER A 17 0.76 22.17 -29.28
N GLY A 18 1.09 20.93 -29.66
CA GLY A 18 2.45 20.42 -29.74
C GLY A 18 2.59 19.56 -30.98
N THR A 19 3.41 19.97 -31.93
CA THR A 19 3.65 19.26 -33.19
C THR A 19 4.63 18.10 -32.99
N ARG A 20 4.17 16.87 -33.16
CA ARG A 20 4.90 15.78 -33.84
C ARG A 20 3.97 14.62 -34.12
N HIS A 21 4.04 14.11 -35.35
CA HIS A 21 3.33 12.92 -35.81
C HIS A 21 3.57 11.75 -34.87
N ASP A 22 2.49 11.19 -34.34
CA ASP A 22 2.18 9.76 -34.35
C ASP A 22 0.75 9.55 -33.82
N GLN A 23 0.14 8.43 -34.21
CA GLN A 23 -1.29 8.12 -34.15
C GLN A 23 -1.96 8.45 -32.80
N GLU A 24 -2.74 9.52 -32.74
CA GLU A 24 -3.60 9.86 -31.60
C GLU A 24 -4.84 8.96 -31.58
N GLY A 25 -4.80 7.91 -30.76
CA GLY A 25 -6.01 7.38 -30.16
C GLY A 25 -6.42 8.30 -29.02
N GLU A 26 -7.49 9.09 -29.21
CA GLU A 26 -8.12 9.83 -28.11
C GLU A 26 -8.57 8.83 -27.03
N VAL A 27 -7.81 8.73 -25.93
CA VAL A 27 -8.31 8.10 -24.70
C VAL A 27 -9.25 9.12 -24.06
N GLU A 28 -10.51 9.07 -24.49
CA GLU A 28 -11.61 9.80 -23.85
C GLU A 28 -11.73 9.26 -22.42
N PHE A 29 -11.24 10.01 -21.43
CA PHE A 29 -11.59 9.81 -20.02
C PHE A 29 -13.09 10.11 -19.89
N ARG A 30 -13.91 9.11 -20.19
CA ARG A 30 -15.31 9.11 -19.82
C ARG A 30 -15.36 9.19 -18.31
N SER A 31 -15.70 10.38 -17.81
CA SER A 31 -16.35 10.50 -16.51
C SER A 31 -17.37 9.36 -16.44
N VAL A 32 -17.28 8.54 -15.39
CA VAL A 32 -18.20 7.42 -15.18
C VAL A 32 -19.60 8.03 -15.23
N LEU A 33 -20.31 7.84 -16.34
CA LEU A 33 -21.69 8.29 -16.48
C LEU A 33 -22.46 7.69 -15.30
N PRO A 34 -23.27 8.48 -14.56
CA PRO A 34 -23.97 7.97 -13.40
C PRO A 34 -24.81 6.76 -13.83
N ILE A 35 -24.50 5.60 -13.24
CA ILE A 35 -25.15 4.34 -13.63
C ILE A 35 -26.58 4.37 -13.10
N LYS A 36 -27.55 4.44 -14.03
CA LYS A 36 -28.98 4.51 -13.73
C LYS A 36 -29.54 3.15 -13.29
N ASN A 37 -29.34 2.83 -12.02
CA ASN A 37 -29.65 1.50 -11.50
C ASN A 37 -31.02 1.39 -10.80
N ILE A 38 -31.63 2.51 -10.40
CA ILE A 38 -32.94 2.52 -9.72
C ILE A 38 -33.95 3.36 -10.51
N ARG A 39 -35.14 2.80 -10.71
CA ARG A 39 -36.28 3.51 -11.32
C ARG A 39 -37.34 3.81 -10.27
N LEU A 40 -37.75 5.07 -10.16
CA LEU A 40 -38.85 5.48 -9.29
C LEU A 40 -40.15 5.58 -10.08
N TYR A 41 -41.17 4.95 -9.51
CA TYR A 41 -42.54 5.02 -9.92
C TYR A 41 -43.36 5.63 -8.79
N VAL A 42 -44.42 6.35 -9.16
CA VAL A 42 -45.42 6.86 -8.24
C VAL A 42 -46.77 6.39 -8.71
N LYS A 43 -47.45 5.58 -7.90
CA LYS A 43 -48.72 4.94 -8.26
C LYS A 43 -48.62 4.23 -9.63
N ARG A 44 -47.54 3.48 -9.84
CA ARG A 44 -47.22 2.76 -11.09
C ARG A 44 -46.93 3.64 -12.31
N VAL A 45 -46.79 4.95 -12.15
CA VAL A 45 -46.37 5.88 -13.22
C VAL A 45 -44.88 6.15 -13.08
N PHE A 46 -44.11 5.94 -14.15
CA PHE A 46 -42.67 6.22 -14.17
C PHE A 46 -42.42 7.72 -13.99
N ILE A 47 -41.53 8.07 -13.05
CA ILE A 47 -41.17 9.47 -12.77
C ILE A 47 -39.75 9.79 -13.24
N SER A 48 -38.77 9.04 -12.71
CA SER A 48 -37.36 9.27 -12.99
C SER A 48 -36.54 8.01 -12.72
N ASP A 49 -35.39 7.91 -13.37
CA ASP A 49 -34.29 6.98 -13.10
C ASP A 49 -32.98 7.70 -12.79
N ASP A 50 -33.07 9.02 -12.62
CA ASP A 50 -31.96 9.95 -12.46
C ASP A 50 -32.10 10.61 -11.10
N PHE A 51 -31.22 10.21 -10.19
CA PHE A 51 -31.29 10.58 -8.76
C PHE A 51 -29.93 10.93 -8.17
N ASP A 52 -28.85 11.05 -8.97
CA ASP A 52 -27.51 11.52 -8.53
C ASP A 52 -27.02 11.03 -7.15
N GLY A 53 -27.31 9.78 -6.77
CA GLY A 53 -26.90 9.22 -5.46
C GLY A 53 -27.77 9.63 -4.26
N GLU A 54 -28.96 10.16 -4.49
CA GLU A 54 -29.92 10.51 -3.45
C GLU A 54 -30.64 9.30 -2.87
N LEU A 55 -31.08 8.37 -3.75
CA LEU A 55 -31.79 7.15 -3.34
C LEU A 55 -30.86 6.07 -2.78
N PHE A 56 -29.63 5.98 -3.30
CA PHE A 56 -28.60 5.09 -2.79
C PHE A 56 -27.28 5.82 -2.64
N PRO A 57 -26.53 5.57 -1.56
CA PRO A 57 -25.16 6.04 -1.45
C PRO A 57 -24.29 5.43 -2.55
N ARG A 58 -23.17 6.09 -2.89
CA ARG A 58 -22.26 5.67 -3.97
C ARG A 58 -21.75 4.25 -3.78
N TYR A 59 -21.46 3.86 -2.54
CA TYR A 59 -21.02 2.51 -2.20
C TYR A 59 -22.10 1.41 -2.38
N LEU A 60 -23.38 1.77 -2.62
CA LEU A 60 -24.44 0.82 -3.00
C LEU A 60 -24.97 1.10 -4.40
N SER A 61 -24.23 1.85 -5.21
CA SER A 61 -24.65 2.21 -6.57
C SER A 61 -24.85 0.99 -7.47
N PHE A 62 -24.24 -0.16 -7.17
CA PHE A 62 -24.41 -1.40 -7.94
C PHE A 62 -25.81 -2.03 -7.81
N VAL A 63 -26.60 -1.64 -6.81
CA VAL A 63 -27.94 -2.18 -6.56
C VAL A 63 -28.90 -1.73 -7.65
N LYS A 64 -29.54 -2.69 -8.33
CA LYS A 64 -30.54 -2.45 -9.38
C LYS A 64 -31.94 -2.77 -8.89
N GLY A 65 -32.93 -1.99 -9.31
CA GLY A 65 -34.30 -2.20 -8.86
C GLY A 65 -35.31 -1.15 -9.29
N VAL A 66 -36.55 -1.39 -8.84
CA VAL A 66 -37.70 -0.51 -9.07
C VAL A 66 -38.30 -0.16 -7.71
N VAL A 67 -38.59 1.12 -7.50
CA VAL A 67 -39.26 1.62 -6.30
C VAL A 67 -40.60 2.22 -6.74
N ASP A 68 -41.72 1.66 -6.28
CA ASP A 68 -43.05 2.22 -6.52
C ASP A 68 -43.59 2.78 -5.21
N SER A 69 -43.83 4.09 -5.16
CA SER A 69 -44.27 4.80 -3.96
C SER A 69 -45.67 5.39 -4.14
N ASN A 70 -46.51 5.24 -3.12
CA ASN A 70 -47.83 5.89 -3.07
C ASN A 70 -47.79 7.25 -2.35
N ASP A 71 -46.65 7.63 -1.77
CA ASP A 71 -46.51 8.77 -0.86
C ASP A 71 -46.20 10.10 -1.57
N PHE A 72 -45.98 10.07 -2.89
CA PHE A 72 -45.73 11.28 -3.69
C PHE A 72 -46.98 11.69 -4.49
N PRO A 73 -47.20 13.00 -4.71
CA PRO A 73 -48.12 13.46 -5.72
C PRO A 73 -47.57 13.14 -7.12
N LEU A 74 -48.44 12.85 -8.09
CA LEU A 74 -48.04 12.52 -9.47
C LEU A 74 -47.32 13.70 -10.17
N ASN A 75 -47.63 14.94 -9.77
CA ASN A 75 -47.11 16.16 -10.38
C ASN A 75 -45.84 16.67 -9.67
N VAL A 76 -44.95 15.77 -9.25
CA VAL A 76 -43.73 16.15 -8.51
C VAL A 76 -42.57 16.42 -9.50
N SER A 77 -41.95 17.59 -9.41
CA SER A 77 -40.74 17.90 -10.20
C SER A 77 -39.54 17.13 -9.65
N ARG A 78 -38.50 16.96 -10.48
CA ARG A 78 -37.26 16.29 -10.06
C ARG A 78 -36.61 17.01 -8.88
N GLU A 79 -36.52 18.34 -8.94
CA GLU A 79 -35.98 19.19 -7.87
C GLU A 79 -36.70 18.99 -6.52
N ILE A 80 -38.04 18.91 -6.52
CA ILE A 80 -38.82 18.69 -5.29
C ILE A 80 -38.56 17.30 -4.70
N LEU A 81 -38.25 16.30 -5.53
CA LEU A 81 -37.86 14.98 -5.04
C LEU A 81 -36.52 15.04 -4.29
N GLN A 82 -35.55 15.81 -4.79
CA GLN A 82 -34.20 15.90 -4.22
C GLN A 82 -34.20 16.46 -2.79
N GLU A 83 -35.05 17.45 -2.54
CA GLU A 83 -35.17 18.08 -1.21
C GLU A 83 -36.18 17.36 -0.29
N SER A 84 -36.89 16.34 -0.79
CA SER A 84 -37.98 15.70 -0.08
C SER A 84 -37.52 14.89 1.13
N ARG A 85 -38.15 15.13 2.28
CA ARG A 85 -38.03 14.28 3.48
C ARG A 85 -38.40 12.82 3.19
N ILE A 86 -39.34 12.59 2.26
CA ILE A 86 -39.78 11.24 1.88
C ILE A 86 -38.64 10.50 1.19
N VAL A 87 -37.90 11.14 0.27
CA VAL A 87 -36.73 10.55 -0.39
C VAL A 87 -35.64 10.18 0.62
N ARG A 88 -35.39 11.02 1.63
CA ARG A 88 -34.43 10.71 2.71
C ARG A 88 -34.85 9.48 3.53
N ILE A 89 -36.14 9.34 3.84
CA ILE A 89 -36.68 8.16 4.54
C ILE A 89 -36.58 6.92 3.66
N MET A 90 -36.93 7.06 2.37
CA MET A 90 -36.85 6.00 1.38
C MET A 90 -35.41 5.49 1.23
N ARG A 91 -34.42 6.38 1.07
CA ARG A 91 -33.00 6.05 1.08
C ARG A 91 -32.62 5.19 2.28
N LYS A 92 -32.97 5.62 3.51
CA LYS A 92 -32.67 4.84 4.73
C LYS A 92 -33.30 3.45 4.72
N ARG A 93 -34.54 3.31 4.22
CA ARG A 93 -35.21 2.01 4.10
C ARG A 93 -34.54 1.12 3.05
N LEU A 94 -34.19 1.68 1.90
CA LEU A 94 -33.52 0.98 0.81
C LEU A 94 -32.15 0.47 1.24
N VAL A 95 -31.30 1.34 1.82
CA VAL A 95 -30.00 0.96 2.39
C VAL A 95 -30.16 -0.15 3.42
N ARG A 96 -31.16 -0.04 4.31
CA ARG A 96 -31.43 -1.09 5.30
C ARG A 96 -31.76 -2.42 4.63
N LYS A 97 -32.68 -2.41 3.66
CA LYS A 97 -33.12 -3.61 2.94
C LYS A 97 -32.00 -4.25 2.13
N THR A 98 -31.12 -3.45 1.54
CA THR A 98 -29.93 -3.95 0.83
C THR A 98 -29.00 -4.68 1.78
N PHE A 99 -28.71 -4.13 2.96
CA PHE A 99 -27.91 -4.85 3.95
C PHE A 99 -28.61 -6.12 4.44
N ASP A 100 -29.94 -6.11 4.67
CA ASP A 100 -30.68 -7.32 5.04
C ASP A 100 -30.46 -8.44 3.99
N MET A 101 -30.50 -8.08 2.70
CA MET A 101 -30.26 -9.03 1.60
C MET A 101 -28.82 -9.54 1.55
N ILE A 102 -27.83 -8.67 1.80
CA ILE A 102 -26.42 -9.07 1.78
C ILE A 102 -26.11 -9.97 2.99
N GLU A 103 -26.67 -9.65 4.16
CA GLU A 103 -26.59 -10.47 5.37
C GLU A 103 -27.22 -11.86 5.11
N GLU A 104 -28.38 -11.94 4.46
CA GLU A 104 -29.00 -13.21 4.08
C GLU A 104 -28.10 -14.05 3.15
N ILE A 105 -27.40 -13.43 2.19
CA ILE A 105 -26.43 -14.14 1.34
C ILE A 105 -25.23 -14.63 2.18
N ALA A 106 -24.80 -13.85 3.17
CA ALA A 106 -23.67 -14.18 4.03
C ALA A 106 -23.94 -15.32 5.02
N GLU A 107 -25.20 -15.46 5.44
CA GLU A 107 -25.65 -16.45 6.43
C GLU A 107 -26.04 -17.80 5.81
N LYS A 108 -26.16 -17.89 4.48
CA LYS A 108 -26.42 -19.16 3.79
C LYS A 108 -25.28 -20.17 4.03
N ASP A 109 -25.65 -21.44 4.15
CA ASP A 109 -24.69 -22.54 4.30
C ASP A 109 -23.73 -22.66 3.10
N ASP A 110 -24.20 -22.29 1.91
CA ASP A 110 -23.39 -22.20 0.71
C ASP A 110 -22.55 -20.91 0.69
N LYS A 111 -21.28 -21.05 1.10
CA LYS A 111 -20.32 -19.95 1.14
C LYS A 111 -19.90 -19.44 -0.25
N GLU A 112 -20.18 -20.16 -1.33
CA GLU A 112 -19.79 -19.76 -2.69
C GLU A 112 -20.54 -18.52 -3.18
N ASP A 113 -21.81 -18.36 -2.81
CA ASP A 113 -22.60 -17.20 -3.20
C ASP A 113 -22.05 -15.92 -2.58
N TYR A 114 -21.71 -15.96 -1.28
CA TYR A 114 -21.10 -14.82 -0.62
C TYR A 114 -19.69 -14.53 -1.13
N LYS A 115 -18.91 -15.58 -1.47
CA LYS A 115 -17.60 -15.43 -2.09
C LYS A 115 -17.68 -14.67 -3.42
N LYS A 116 -18.59 -15.07 -4.32
CA LYS A 116 -18.84 -14.36 -5.58
C LYS A 116 -19.29 -12.91 -5.37
N PHE A 117 -20.16 -12.68 -4.37
CA PHE A 117 -20.55 -11.33 -3.97
C PHE A 117 -19.34 -10.52 -3.53
N TRP A 118 -18.48 -11.07 -2.66
CA TRP A 118 -17.31 -10.38 -2.13
C TRP A 118 -16.28 -10.07 -3.22
N GLU A 119 -16.00 -11.01 -4.12
CA GLU A 119 -15.11 -10.81 -5.27
C GLU A 119 -15.59 -9.68 -6.19
N SER A 120 -16.91 -9.57 -6.37
CA SER A 120 -17.51 -8.55 -7.25
C SER A 120 -17.71 -7.19 -6.57
N PHE A 121 -18.11 -7.19 -5.30
CA PHE A 121 -18.63 -6.00 -4.60
C PHE A 121 -17.94 -5.68 -3.27
N GLY A 122 -16.94 -6.45 -2.83
CA GLY A 122 -16.23 -6.23 -1.57
C GLY A 122 -15.58 -4.86 -1.47
N LYS A 123 -15.04 -4.33 -2.58
CA LYS A 123 -14.51 -2.95 -2.67
C LYS A 123 -15.56 -1.89 -2.33
N PHE A 124 -16.80 -2.12 -2.72
CA PHE A 124 -17.92 -1.22 -2.39
C PHE A 124 -18.25 -1.30 -0.89
N MET A 125 -18.20 -2.48 -0.27
CA MET A 125 -18.39 -2.58 1.19
C MET A 125 -17.30 -1.83 1.96
N LYS A 126 -16.06 -1.92 1.50
CA LYS A 126 -14.92 -1.16 2.06
C LYS A 126 -15.10 0.34 1.89
N LEU A 127 -15.56 0.80 0.72
CA LEU A 127 -15.94 2.20 0.50
C LEU A 127 -17.05 2.67 1.45
N GLY A 128 -18.04 1.81 1.72
CA GLY A 128 -19.07 2.08 2.71
C GLY A 128 -18.51 2.35 4.11
N CYS A 129 -17.42 1.68 4.50
CA CYS A 129 -16.75 1.93 5.79
C CYS A 129 -16.12 3.32 5.85
N ILE A 130 -15.76 3.91 4.71
CA ILE A 130 -15.20 5.26 4.62
C ILE A 130 -16.32 6.30 4.60
N GLU A 131 -17.37 6.07 3.82
CA GLU A 131 -18.41 7.07 3.55
C GLU A 131 -19.58 7.08 4.56
N ASP A 132 -19.88 5.95 5.23
CA ASP A 132 -21.13 5.75 5.97
C ASP A 132 -20.92 5.22 7.39
N THR A 133 -20.43 6.13 8.25
CA THR A 133 -20.20 5.88 9.68
C THR A 133 -21.46 5.42 10.43
N GLY A 134 -22.63 5.88 10.00
CA GLY A 134 -23.91 5.49 10.60
C GLY A 134 -24.25 4.01 10.42
N ASN A 135 -23.68 3.34 9.41
CA ASN A 135 -23.93 1.93 9.09
C ASN A 135 -22.74 1.00 9.37
N HIS A 136 -21.69 1.48 10.04
CA HIS A 136 -20.52 0.65 10.42
C HIS A 136 -20.87 -0.65 11.11
N LYS A 137 -21.87 -0.64 12.01
CA LYS A 137 -22.34 -1.86 12.71
C LYS A 137 -22.86 -2.95 11.77
N ARG A 138 -23.38 -2.57 10.61
CA ARG A 138 -23.89 -3.50 9.58
C ARG A 138 -22.85 -3.84 8.53
N LEU A 139 -21.95 -2.90 8.22
CA LEU A 139 -20.87 -3.09 7.26
C LEU A 139 -19.78 -4.02 7.80
N ALA A 140 -19.35 -3.83 9.06
CA ALA A 140 -18.20 -4.55 9.61
C ALA A 140 -18.32 -6.09 9.57
N PRO A 141 -19.48 -6.71 9.91
CA PRO A 141 -19.66 -8.16 9.81
C PRO A 141 -19.57 -8.71 8.37
N LEU A 142 -19.78 -7.86 7.36
CA LEU A 142 -19.75 -8.23 5.95
C LEU A 142 -18.33 -8.20 5.37
N LEU A 143 -17.38 -7.55 6.04
CA LEU A 143 -16.00 -7.49 5.55
C LEU A 143 -15.33 -8.87 5.58
N ARG A 144 -14.47 -9.14 4.60
CA ARG A 144 -13.58 -10.31 4.56
C ARG A 144 -12.15 -9.85 4.30
N PHE A 145 -11.22 -10.42 5.05
CA PHE A 145 -9.79 -10.19 4.90
C PHE A 145 -9.07 -11.53 5.00
N TYR A 146 -7.89 -11.60 4.39
CA TYR A 146 -6.98 -12.70 4.68
C TYR A 146 -6.46 -12.54 6.12
N SER A 147 -6.09 -13.65 6.76
CA SER A 147 -5.45 -13.60 8.07
C SER A 147 -4.31 -14.60 8.17
N SER A 148 -3.46 -14.42 9.18
CA SER A 148 -2.39 -15.37 9.50
C SER A 148 -2.88 -16.77 9.89
N LYS A 149 -4.18 -16.94 10.17
CA LYS A 149 -4.80 -18.22 10.56
C LYS A 149 -5.72 -18.82 9.49
N ASN A 150 -6.05 -18.08 8.43
CA ASN A 150 -6.93 -18.54 7.37
C ASN A 150 -6.30 -18.27 6.01
N GLU A 151 -5.55 -19.26 5.54
CA GLU A 151 -4.83 -19.22 4.27
C GLU A 151 -5.72 -19.81 3.18
N THR A 152 -6.55 -18.99 2.55
CA THR A 152 -7.13 -19.38 1.25
C THR A 152 -6.13 -19.02 0.17
N ASP A 153 -5.50 -20.03 -0.43
CA ASP A 153 -4.86 -19.91 -1.73
C ASP A 153 -5.88 -19.33 -2.72
N LEU A 154 -5.44 -18.50 -3.66
CA LEU A 154 -6.23 -17.80 -4.72
C LEU A 154 -6.45 -16.30 -4.47
N MET A 155 -5.37 -15.51 -4.56
CA MET A 155 -5.29 -14.20 -5.24
C MET A 155 -3.81 -13.86 -5.45
N SER A 156 -3.50 -12.90 -6.34
CA SER A 156 -2.15 -12.43 -6.71
C SER A 156 -1.12 -12.66 -5.60
N LEU A 157 -0.23 -13.64 -5.82
CA LEU A 157 0.66 -14.22 -4.80
C LEU A 157 1.54 -13.15 -4.13
N ASP A 158 1.92 -12.11 -4.87
CA ASP A 158 3.02 -11.23 -4.50
C ASP A 158 2.70 -10.33 -3.29
N TYR A 159 1.52 -9.70 -3.25
CA TYR A 159 1.17 -8.79 -2.15
C TYR A 159 0.87 -9.54 -0.86
N LEU A 160 0.19 -10.69 -0.96
CA LEU A 160 -0.09 -11.53 0.20
C LEU A 160 1.21 -12.14 0.73
N GLN A 161 2.10 -12.61 -0.15
CA GLN A 161 3.38 -13.16 0.25
C GLN A 161 4.24 -12.09 0.94
N SER A 162 4.34 -10.90 0.36
CA SER A 162 5.07 -9.78 0.97
C SER A 162 4.50 -9.41 2.34
N ALA A 163 3.17 -9.45 2.52
CA ALA A 163 2.55 -9.22 3.82
C ALA A 163 2.91 -10.33 4.81
N LYS A 164 2.86 -11.60 4.41
CA LYS A 164 3.16 -12.77 5.25
C LYS A 164 4.62 -12.83 5.72
N THR A 165 5.56 -12.39 4.88
CA THR A 165 7.00 -12.42 5.20
C THR A 165 7.49 -11.14 5.87
N ALA A 166 6.60 -10.19 6.18
CA ALA A 166 6.99 -8.93 6.79
C ALA A 166 7.50 -9.14 8.24
N PRO A 167 8.63 -8.51 8.64
CA PRO A 167 9.21 -8.67 9.97
C PRO A 167 8.26 -8.30 11.12
N PHE A 168 7.25 -7.48 10.85
CA PHE A 168 6.25 -7.06 11.82
C PHE A 168 5.49 -8.24 12.46
N LEU A 169 5.38 -9.38 11.77
CA LEU A 169 4.56 -10.51 12.19
C LEU A 169 5.23 -11.46 13.18
N GLU A 170 6.56 -11.48 13.24
CA GLU A 170 7.33 -12.59 13.80
C GLU A 170 6.88 -12.97 15.22
N LYS A 171 6.90 -12.04 16.18
CA LYS A 171 6.46 -12.34 17.56
C LYS A 171 4.94 -12.49 17.69
N LEU A 172 4.14 -11.86 16.83
CA LEU A 172 2.68 -12.01 16.90
C LEU A 172 2.28 -13.44 16.54
N VAL A 173 2.89 -13.98 15.48
CA VAL A 173 2.69 -15.37 15.06
C VAL A 173 3.20 -16.34 16.14
N GLN A 174 4.38 -16.08 16.73
CA GLN A 174 4.90 -16.89 17.85
C GLN A 174 3.96 -16.91 19.07
N LYS A 175 3.26 -15.81 19.32
CA LYS A 175 2.26 -15.68 20.39
C LYS A 175 0.86 -16.15 20.00
N ASP A 176 0.68 -16.75 18.83
CA ASP A 176 -0.62 -17.17 18.28
C ASP A 176 -1.66 -16.03 18.19
N ILE A 177 -1.19 -14.79 18.00
CA ILE A 177 -2.05 -13.63 17.75
C ILE A 177 -2.40 -13.61 16.26
N GLU A 178 -3.70 -13.66 15.97
CA GLU A 178 -4.19 -13.56 14.59
C GLU A 178 -4.01 -12.15 14.05
N VAL A 179 -3.45 -12.04 12.84
CA VAL A 179 -3.22 -10.77 12.15
C VAL A 179 -4.00 -10.77 10.84
N LEU A 180 -4.73 -9.69 10.58
CA LEU A 180 -5.42 -9.48 9.31
C LEU A 180 -4.47 -8.86 8.28
N TYR A 181 -4.50 -9.35 7.05
CA TYR A 181 -3.74 -8.81 5.94
C TYR A 181 -4.61 -7.86 5.11
N LEU A 182 -4.20 -6.59 5.10
CA LEU A 182 -4.83 -5.50 4.34
C LEU A 182 -4.04 -5.32 3.04
N ILE A 183 -4.43 -6.04 2.00
CA ILE A 183 -3.66 -6.14 0.74
C ILE A 183 -4.17 -5.20 -0.35
N GLU A 184 -5.35 -4.61 -0.19
CA GLU A 184 -5.90 -3.64 -1.15
C GLU A 184 -5.68 -2.19 -0.68
N PRO A 185 -5.44 -1.23 -1.60
CA PRO A 185 -5.18 0.16 -1.22
C PRO A 185 -6.28 0.83 -0.38
N ILE A 186 -7.54 0.41 -0.55
CA ILE A 186 -8.69 0.96 0.19
C ILE A 186 -8.78 0.43 1.63
N ASP A 187 -8.11 -0.70 1.94
CA ASP A 187 -8.29 -1.44 3.19
C ASP A 187 -7.87 -0.61 4.40
N GLU A 188 -6.69 0.00 4.33
CA GLU A 188 -6.14 0.79 5.42
C GLU A 188 -7.06 1.97 5.78
N VAL A 189 -7.54 2.70 4.77
CA VAL A 189 -8.47 3.82 4.96
C VAL A 189 -9.81 3.33 5.52
N ALA A 190 -10.32 2.19 5.02
CA ALA A 190 -11.57 1.61 5.48
C ALA A 190 -11.50 1.17 6.95
N ILE A 191 -10.42 0.49 7.36
CA ILE A 191 -10.22 0.03 8.74
C ILE A 191 -9.97 1.20 9.70
N GLN A 192 -9.20 2.20 9.29
CA GLN A 192 -9.00 3.42 10.08
C GLN A 192 -10.31 4.16 10.36
N ASN A 193 -11.21 4.24 9.36
CA ASN A 193 -12.53 4.84 9.54
C ASN A 193 -13.44 3.98 10.42
N LEU A 194 -13.36 2.65 10.31
CA LEU A 194 -14.19 1.74 11.10
C LEU A 194 -13.87 1.80 12.61
N GLN A 195 -12.61 2.05 12.97
CA GLN A 195 -12.05 2.19 14.34
C GLN A 195 -12.19 0.98 15.26
N THR A 196 -13.39 0.41 15.40
CA THR A 196 -13.69 -0.70 16.29
C THR A 196 -14.59 -1.75 15.66
N TYR A 197 -14.42 -3.00 16.08
CA TYR A 197 -15.33 -4.09 15.75
C TYR A 197 -15.55 -4.97 16.99
N LYS A 198 -16.83 -5.21 17.34
CA LYS A 198 -17.21 -5.94 18.58
C LYS A 198 -16.45 -5.42 19.81
N GLU A 199 -16.41 -4.11 19.96
CA GLU A 199 -15.73 -3.38 21.07
C GLU A 199 -14.20 -3.51 21.10
N LYS A 200 -13.59 -4.21 20.12
CA LYS A 200 -12.14 -4.29 19.95
C LYS A 200 -11.66 -3.20 19.01
N LYS A 201 -10.57 -2.53 19.38
CA LYS A 201 -9.88 -1.56 18.51
C LYS A 201 -8.98 -2.29 17.53
N PHE A 202 -8.89 -1.78 16.31
CA PHE A 202 -7.85 -2.22 15.38
C PHE A 202 -6.50 -1.63 15.80
N VAL A 203 -5.45 -2.44 15.68
CA VAL A 203 -4.07 -2.04 15.94
C VAL A 203 -3.26 -2.31 14.68
N ASP A 204 -2.56 -1.29 14.20
CA ASP A 204 -1.66 -1.41 13.05
C ASP A 204 -0.29 -1.87 13.54
N ILE A 205 0.08 -3.10 13.17
CA ILE A 205 1.34 -3.73 13.57
C ILE A 205 2.56 -3.17 12.84
N SER A 206 2.38 -2.24 11.90
CA SER A 206 3.47 -1.49 11.25
C SER A 206 3.74 -0.14 11.92
N LYS A 207 2.94 0.23 12.93
CA LYS A 207 3.06 1.49 13.68
C LYS A 207 3.67 1.32 15.08
N GLU A 208 4.09 2.45 15.64
CA GLU A 208 4.58 2.54 17.02
C GLU A 208 3.48 2.20 18.04
N ASP A 209 3.87 2.03 19.30
CA ASP A 209 2.99 1.68 20.43
C ASP A 209 2.29 0.32 20.30
N LEU A 210 2.92 -0.66 19.64
CA LEU A 210 2.43 -2.04 19.65
C LEU A 210 2.70 -2.69 21.01
N GLU A 211 1.62 -3.06 21.71
CA GLU A 211 1.67 -3.77 23.00
C GLU A 211 1.31 -5.25 22.82
N LEU A 212 2.17 -6.15 23.33
CA LEU A 212 1.99 -7.60 23.21
C LEU A 212 1.72 -8.31 24.55
N GLY A 213 1.50 -7.56 25.64
CA GLY A 213 0.91 -8.07 26.89
C GLY A 213 1.77 -8.97 27.80
N ASP A 214 2.97 -9.41 27.38
CA ASP A 214 3.83 -10.33 28.19
C ASP A 214 5.23 -9.77 28.44
N ASP A 215 5.33 -8.48 28.74
CA ASP A 215 6.63 -7.90 29.05
C ASP A 215 7.00 -8.23 30.51
N ASP A 216 8.03 -9.08 30.68
CA ASP A 216 8.81 -9.12 31.91
C ASP A 216 9.47 -7.74 32.04
N GLU A 217 8.80 -6.84 32.77
CA GLU A 217 9.17 -5.43 32.83
C GLU A 217 10.62 -5.22 33.27
N ASP A 218 11.14 -6.11 34.12
CA ASP A 218 12.50 -6.03 34.63
C ASP A 218 13.50 -6.36 33.52
N LYS A 219 13.27 -7.44 32.76
CA LYS A 219 14.10 -7.75 31.58
C LYS A 219 14.02 -6.67 30.50
N GLU A 220 12.85 -6.08 30.28
CA GLU A 220 12.70 -5.01 29.30
C GLU A 220 13.49 -3.76 29.71
N LYS A 221 13.48 -3.41 31.01
CA LYS A 221 14.27 -2.30 31.55
C LYS A 221 15.77 -2.57 31.45
N GLU A 222 16.22 -3.78 31.80
CA GLU A 222 17.62 -4.18 31.69
C GLU A 222 18.12 -4.10 30.25
N SER A 223 17.39 -4.70 29.31
CA SER A 223 17.75 -4.68 27.88
C SER A 223 17.78 -3.25 27.33
N LYS A 224 16.79 -2.41 27.69
CA LYS A 224 16.80 -0.98 27.33
C LYS A 224 18.05 -0.28 27.83
N GLN A 225 18.44 -0.47 29.09
CA GLN A 225 19.64 0.15 29.66
C GLN A 225 20.90 -0.32 28.93
N GLU A 226 21.03 -1.62 28.68
CA GLU A 226 22.20 -2.20 28.02
C GLU A 226 22.42 -1.67 26.59
N TYR A 227 21.33 -1.47 25.84
CA TYR A 227 21.38 -1.07 24.43
C TYR A 227 21.10 0.41 24.19
N THR A 228 20.89 1.22 25.24
CA THR A 228 20.67 2.68 25.09
C THR A 228 21.81 3.33 24.31
N LEU A 229 23.07 3.01 24.66
CA LEU A 229 24.25 3.52 23.96
C LEU A 229 24.24 3.18 22.46
N LEU A 230 23.88 1.95 22.11
CA LEU A 230 23.79 1.53 20.71
C LEU A 230 22.67 2.28 19.98
N CYS A 231 21.49 2.43 20.59
CA CYS A 231 20.38 3.16 19.99
C CYS A 231 20.77 4.61 19.69
N ASP A 232 21.42 5.30 20.63
CA ASP A 232 21.88 6.67 20.46
C ASP A 232 22.95 6.77 19.37
N TRP A 233 23.90 5.84 19.34
CA TRP A 233 24.94 5.79 18.32
C TRP A 233 24.36 5.56 16.92
N ILE A 234 23.45 4.59 16.74
CA ILE A 234 22.75 4.37 15.46
C ILE A 234 21.95 5.62 15.06
N LYS A 235 21.28 6.26 16.01
CA LYS A 235 20.49 7.48 15.75
C LYS A 235 21.38 8.62 15.25
N GLN A 236 22.59 8.77 15.79
CA GLN A 236 23.57 9.74 15.30
C GLN A 236 24.00 9.44 13.86
N GLN A 237 24.25 8.16 13.53
CA GLN A 237 24.66 7.78 12.17
C GLN A 237 23.53 7.97 11.14
N LEU A 238 22.29 7.66 11.51
CA LEU A 238 21.13 7.79 10.61
C LEU A 238 20.60 9.22 10.51
N GLY A 239 20.97 10.12 11.42
CA GLY A 239 20.59 11.53 11.38
C GLY A 239 19.07 11.71 11.23
N ASP A 240 18.66 12.51 10.26
CA ASP A 240 17.25 12.84 10.02
C ASP A 240 16.46 11.76 9.26
N LYS A 241 17.11 10.67 8.84
CA LYS A 241 16.43 9.53 8.16
C LYS A 241 15.41 8.84 9.08
N VAL A 242 15.63 8.90 10.40
CA VAL A 242 14.77 8.29 11.41
C VAL A 242 14.49 9.29 12.53
N THR A 243 13.33 9.23 13.16
CA THR A 243 12.99 10.05 14.33
C THR A 243 13.55 9.48 15.63
N LYS A 244 13.60 8.14 15.73
CA LYS A 244 14.00 7.42 16.93
C LYS A 244 14.59 6.06 16.56
N VAL A 245 15.50 5.57 17.39
CA VAL A 245 15.97 4.17 17.39
C VAL A 245 15.55 3.55 18.72
N GLN A 246 15.01 2.32 18.70
CA GLN A 246 14.58 1.63 19.92
C GLN A 246 14.66 0.11 19.80
N ILE A 247 14.58 -0.59 20.93
CA ILE A 247 14.44 -2.04 20.94
C ILE A 247 13.06 -2.44 20.45
N SER A 248 13.00 -3.46 19.59
CA SER A 248 11.74 -3.98 19.07
C SER A 248 11.06 -4.94 20.03
N LYS A 249 9.74 -4.80 20.15
CA LYS A 249 8.86 -5.79 20.78
C LYS A 249 8.31 -6.81 19.79
N ARG A 250 8.42 -6.57 18.47
CA ARG A 250 7.74 -7.37 17.44
C ARG A 250 8.67 -8.31 16.66
N LEU A 251 9.97 -8.04 16.67
CA LEU A 251 10.99 -8.87 16.01
C LEU A 251 11.33 -10.12 16.81
N GLY A 252 11.49 -11.24 16.11
CA GLY A 252 12.05 -12.50 16.59
C GLY A 252 13.37 -12.85 15.90
N SER A 253 13.34 -13.06 14.58
CA SER A 253 14.50 -13.45 13.75
C SER A 253 15.14 -12.30 12.99
N SER A 254 14.39 -11.26 12.64
CA SER A 254 14.96 -10.16 11.85
C SER A 254 15.85 -9.25 12.71
N PRO A 255 16.94 -8.66 12.15
CA PRO A 255 17.83 -7.78 12.91
C PRO A 255 17.21 -6.42 13.24
N CYS A 256 16.40 -5.88 12.34
CA CYS A 256 15.78 -4.57 12.48
C CYS A 256 14.54 -4.43 11.58
N VAL A 257 13.74 -3.41 11.84
CA VAL A 257 12.56 -3.05 11.04
C VAL A 257 12.29 -1.56 11.16
N LEU A 258 11.69 -0.97 10.11
CA LEU A 258 11.23 0.41 10.14
C LEU A 258 9.73 0.48 10.41
N VAL A 259 9.40 1.17 11.49
CA VAL A 259 8.04 1.37 11.98
C VAL A 259 7.63 2.80 11.74
N SER A 260 6.36 3.02 11.39
CA SER A 260 5.83 4.38 11.27
C SER A 260 5.43 4.92 12.66
N GLY A 261 5.68 6.21 12.89
CA GLY A 261 5.12 6.89 14.06
C GLY A 261 3.59 6.82 14.08
N LYS A 262 2.98 7.03 15.24
CA LYS A 262 1.55 6.83 15.51
C LYS A 262 0.65 7.60 14.56
N PHE A 263 1.04 8.85 14.33
CA PHE A 263 0.35 9.78 13.42
C PHE A 263 1.03 9.88 12.04
N GLY A 264 2.09 9.10 11.78
CA GLY A 264 2.77 9.05 10.50
C GLY A 264 2.04 8.19 9.48
N TRP A 265 2.44 8.33 8.22
CA TRP A 265 2.00 7.44 7.14
C TRP A 265 2.69 6.08 7.25
N SER A 266 1.89 5.02 7.13
CA SER A 266 2.40 3.69 6.88
C SER A 266 3.13 3.64 5.52
N ALA A 267 3.95 2.61 5.31
CA ALA A 267 4.57 2.41 4.00
C ALA A 267 3.54 2.27 2.87
N ASN A 268 2.40 1.62 3.16
CA ASN A 268 1.30 1.48 2.22
C ASN A 268 0.62 2.82 1.91
N MET A 269 0.35 3.64 2.93
CA MET A 269 -0.21 4.99 2.75
C MET A 269 0.75 5.90 1.99
N GLU A 270 2.05 5.84 2.28
CA GLU A 270 3.07 6.62 1.55
C GLU A 270 3.05 6.26 0.06
N ARG A 271 2.99 4.97 -0.27
CA ARG A 271 2.88 4.48 -1.64
C ARG A 271 1.57 4.92 -2.31
N LEU A 272 0.44 4.82 -1.61
CA LEU A 272 -0.86 5.26 -2.13
C LEU A 272 -0.85 6.76 -2.43
N MET A 273 -0.35 7.57 -1.49
CA MET A 273 -0.27 9.02 -1.65
C MET A 273 0.65 9.39 -2.80
N LYS A 274 1.85 8.81 -2.88
CA LYS A 274 2.79 9.00 -4.02
C LYS A 274 2.15 8.66 -5.37
N ALA A 275 1.29 7.65 -5.43
CA ALA A 275 0.58 7.28 -6.66
C ALA A 275 -0.59 8.23 -7.00
N GLN A 276 -1.18 8.89 -6.00
CA GLN A 276 -2.35 9.77 -6.15
C GLN A 276 -2.00 11.26 -6.26
N THR A 277 -0.75 11.66 -6.03
CA THR A 277 -0.32 13.06 -6.07
C THR A 277 -0.35 13.63 -7.50
N LEU A 278 -1.54 14.02 -7.96
CA LEU A 278 -1.80 14.96 -9.05
C LEU A 278 -2.03 16.40 -8.52
N GLY A 279 -1.51 16.73 -7.33
CA GLY A 279 -1.67 18.04 -6.67
C GLY A 279 -0.55 18.37 -5.68
N ASP A 280 -0.56 19.59 -5.13
CA ASP A 280 0.49 20.13 -4.25
C ASP A 280 0.46 19.43 -2.87
N THR A 281 1.46 18.58 -2.63
CA THR A 281 1.54 17.70 -1.43
C THR A 281 2.66 18.08 -0.47
N SER A 282 3.28 19.24 -0.69
CA SER A 282 4.28 19.86 0.19
C SER A 282 3.80 19.95 1.64
N SER A 283 2.52 20.27 1.85
CA SER A 283 1.90 20.34 3.17
C SER A 283 1.77 18.99 3.90
N LEU A 284 1.94 17.85 3.21
CA LEU A 284 1.79 16.51 3.78
C LEU A 284 3.13 15.76 3.91
N GLU A 285 4.24 16.35 3.47
CA GLU A 285 5.57 15.72 3.53
C GLU A 285 6.03 15.43 4.97
N PHE A 286 5.62 16.24 5.95
CA PHE A 286 5.97 16.01 7.36
C PHE A 286 5.41 14.67 7.90
N MET A 287 4.42 14.08 7.22
CA MET A 287 3.87 12.76 7.57
C MET A 287 4.71 11.59 7.03
N ARG A 288 5.59 11.82 6.03
CA ARG A 288 6.53 10.80 5.49
C ARG A 288 7.73 10.54 6.41
N GLY A 289 8.20 11.56 7.13
CA GLY A 289 9.48 11.54 7.84
C GLY A 289 9.49 10.88 9.22
N ARG A 290 8.34 10.44 9.76
CA ARG A 290 8.26 9.88 11.12
C ARG A 290 8.54 8.39 11.16
N ARG A 291 9.73 7.98 10.74
CA ARG A 291 10.17 6.57 10.80
C ARG A 291 10.90 6.29 12.11
N ILE A 292 10.72 5.11 12.66
CA ILE A 292 11.37 4.62 13.88
C ILE A 292 12.09 3.34 13.51
N PHE A 293 13.40 3.29 13.79
CA PHE A 293 14.22 2.11 13.52
C PHE A 293 14.21 1.23 14.76
N GLU A 294 13.48 0.12 14.70
CA GLU A 294 13.48 -0.86 15.77
C GLU A 294 14.56 -1.92 15.52
N ILE A 295 15.36 -2.23 16.54
CA ILE A 295 16.43 -3.24 16.49
C ILE A 295 16.09 -4.45 17.34
N ASN A 296 16.63 -5.61 16.98
CA ASN A 296 16.50 -6.87 17.70
C ASN A 296 17.79 -7.19 18.49
N PRO A 297 17.82 -7.01 19.83
CA PRO A 297 19.00 -7.27 20.66
C PRO A 297 19.52 -8.70 20.58
N ASP A 298 18.65 -9.67 20.27
CA ASP A 298 19.02 -11.08 20.23
C ASP A 298 19.80 -11.45 18.97
N HIS A 299 19.69 -10.63 17.92
CA HIS A 299 20.30 -10.89 16.62
C HIS A 299 21.83 -10.70 16.64
N PRO A 300 22.63 -11.63 16.06
CA PRO A 300 24.09 -11.53 16.06
C PRO A 300 24.63 -10.21 15.53
N ILE A 301 24.11 -9.71 14.39
CA ILE A 301 24.51 -8.42 13.81
C ILE A 301 24.34 -7.26 14.81
N ILE A 302 23.26 -7.25 15.60
CA ILE A 302 23.01 -6.17 16.57
C ILE A 302 23.94 -6.28 17.78
N LYS A 303 24.30 -7.51 18.18
CA LYS A 303 25.31 -7.75 19.22
C LYS A 303 26.69 -7.29 18.77
N ASP A 304 27.08 -7.58 17.53
CA ASP A 304 28.36 -7.15 16.96
C ASP A 304 28.42 -5.62 16.84
N LEU A 305 27.33 -4.97 16.41
CA LEU A 305 27.24 -3.50 16.40
C LEU A 305 27.30 -2.90 17.82
N SER A 306 26.72 -3.57 18.83
CA SER A 306 26.85 -3.16 20.23
C SER A 306 28.30 -3.21 20.71
N ALA A 307 29.05 -4.25 20.32
CA ALA A 307 30.47 -4.36 20.61
C ALA A 307 31.31 -3.31 19.87
N ALA A 308 31.06 -3.11 18.57
CA ALA A 308 31.75 -2.11 17.75
C ALA A 308 31.52 -0.69 18.29
N CYS A 309 30.28 -0.35 18.67
CA CYS A 309 29.94 0.94 19.28
C CYS A 309 30.75 1.22 20.57
N LYS A 310 31.03 0.19 21.38
CA LYS A 310 31.78 0.32 22.64
C LYS A 310 33.29 0.35 22.44
N ASN A 311 33.82 -0.44 21.52
CA ASN A 311 35.25 -0.66 21.36
C ASN A 311 35.87 0.22 20.25
N GLU A 312 35.12 0.46 19.18
CA GLU A 312 35.56 1.16 17.97
C GLU A 312 34.43 2.06 17.40
N PRO A 313 33.98 3.09 18.14
CA PRO A 313 32.83 3.92 17.76
C PRO A 313 33.00 4.68 16.43
N GLU A 314 34.24 4.80 15.96
CA GLU A 314 34.63 5.45 14.71
C GLU A 314 34.80 4.49 13.53
N SER A 315 34.55 3.18 13.71
CA SER A 315 34.66 2.19 12.64
C SER A 315 33.80 2.55 11.44
N THR A 316 34.45 2.67 10.28
CA THR A 316 33.77 2.97 9.01
C THR A 316 32.94 1.78 8.54
N GLU A 317 33.39 0.55 8.84
CA GLU A 317 32.69 -0.69 8.55
C GLU A 317 31.38 -0.79 9.35
N ALA A 318 31.41 -0.50 10.65
CA ALA A 318 30.21 -0.50 11.49
C ALA A 318 29.20 0.56 11.03
N ARG A 319 29.66 1.75 10.64
CA ARG A 319 28.81 2.82 10.08
C ARG A 319 28.15 2.40 8.76
N ARG A 320 28.90 1.78 7.85
CA ARG A 320 28.37 1.23 6.59
C ARG A 320 27.36 0.12 6.83
N ALA A 321 27.62 -0.75 7.80
CA ALA A 321 26.68 -1.80 8.18
C ALA A 321 25.35 -1.22 8.70
N VAL A 322 25.39 -0.17 9.52
CA VAL A 322 24.17 0.54 9.97
C VAL A 322 23.39 1.13 8.79
N GLU A 323 24.08 1.78 7.85
CA GLU A 323 23.41 2.36 6.69
C GLU A 323 22.77 1.28 5.79
N LEU A 324 23.49 0.17 5.53
CA LEU A 324 22.94 -0.93 4.74
C LEU A 324 21.77 -1.62 5.46
N LEU A 325 21.85 -1.80 6.79
CA LEU A 325 20.73 -2.32 7.58
C LEU A 325 19.50 -1.40 7.49
N TYR A 326 19.68 -0.09 7.50
CA TYR A 326 18.58 0.85 7.33
C TYR A 326 17.93 0.73 5.95
N GLU A 327 18.71 0.67 4.87
CA GLU A 327 18.18 0.50 3.52
C GLU A 327 17.48 -0.87 3.33
N ALA A 328 18.05 -1.94 3.88
CA ALA A 328 17.41 -3.26 3.90
C ALA A 328 16.11 -3.26 4.71
N ALA A 329 16.07 -2.52 5.83
CA ALA A 329 14.87 -2.32 6.62
C ALA A 329 13.80 -1.52 5.86
N LEU A 330 14.17 -0.55 5.02
CA LEU A 330 13.21 0.18 4.17
C LEU A 330 12.44 -0.79 3.28
N ILE A 331 13.17 -1.66 2.56
CA ILE A 331 12.56 -2.62 1.64
C ILE A 331 11.70 -3.64 2.40
N SER A 332 12.26 -4.28 3.43
CA SER A 332 11.54 -5.32 4.19
C SER A 332 10.34 -4.78 4.96
N SER A 333 10.31 -3.48 5.25
CA SER A 333 9.17 -2.78 5.87
C SER A 333 8.16 -2.22 4.86
N GLY A 334 8.40 -2.44 3.55
CA GLY A 334 7.49 -2.05 2.46
C GLY A 334 7.66 -0.63 1.94
N TYR A 335 8.68 0.11 2.38
CA TYR A 335 9.01 1.43 1.86
C TYR A 335 9.78 1.33 0.54
N THR A 336 9.65 2.36 -0.30
CA THR A 336 10.44 2.47 -1.53
C THR A 336 11.75 3.20 -1.22
N PRO A 337 12.92 2.58 -1.49
CA PRO A 337 14.20 3.25 -1.40
C PRO A 337 14.26 4.47 -2.32
N GLU A 338 15.01 5.50 -1.93
CA GLU A 338 15.16 6.71 -2.74
C GLU A 338 15.99 6.46 -4.01
N SER A 339 17.06 5.67 -3.87
CA SER A 339 17.98 5.34 -4.97
C SER A 339 18.30 3.83 -4.98
N PRO A 340 17.59 3.03 -5.79
CA PRO A 340 17.87 1.60 -5.93
C PRO A 340 19.31 1.30 -6.40
N ALA A 341 19.89 2.20 -7.22
CA ALA A 341 21.26 2.05 -7.72
C ALA A 341 22.31 2.18 -6.61
N GLU A 342 22.15 3.17 -5.73
CA GLU A 342 23.06 3.36 -4.58
C GLU A 342 22.99 2.19 -3.60
N LEU A 343 21.80 1.65 -3.35
CA LEU A 343 21.65 0.45 -2.54
C LEU A 343 22.38 -0.75 -3.16
N GLY A 344 22.24 -0.95 -4.48
CA GLY A 344 22.99 -1.98 -5.20
C GLY A 344 24.50 -1.81 -5.04
N GLY A 345 25.01 -0.58 -5.17
CA GLY A 345 26.42 -0.26 -4.95
C GLY A 345 26.90 -0.62 -3.54
N LYS A 346 26.14 -0.23 -2.50
CA LYS A 346 26.44 -0.56 -1.10
C LYS A 346 26.46 -2.08 -0.84
N ILE A 347 25.53 -2.82 -1.44
CA ILE A 347 25.50 -4.29 -1.36
C ILE A 347 26.76 -4.88 -2.00
N HIS A 348 27.13 -4.43 -3.20
CA HIS A 348 28.33 -4.92 -3.89
C HIS A 348 29.61 -4.64 -3.10
N GLU A 349 29.72 -3.46 -2.47
CA GLU A 349 30.87 -3.09 -1.65
C GLU A 349 30.98 -4.00 -0.41
N MET A 350 29.88 -4.19 0.32
CA MET A 350 29.84 -5.09 1.47
C MET A 350 30.12 -6.55 1.10
N MET A 351 29.62 -7.02 -0.04
CA MET A 351 29.94 -8.35 -0.57
C MET A 351 31.43 -8.47 -0.92
N THR A 352 32.03 -7.44 -1.52
CA THR A 352 33.45 -7.42 -1.85
C THR A 352 34.31 -7.55 -0.60
N MET A 353 33.94 -6.86 0.48
CA MET A 353 34.62 -6.97 1.78
C MET A 353 34.45 -8.36 2.40
N ALA A 354 33.22 -8.89 2.43
CA ALA A 354 32.92 -10.18 3.05
C ALA A 354 33.51 -11.39 2.31
N LEU A 355 33.67 -11.29 0.99
CA LEU A 355 34.23 -12.33 0.14
C LEU A 355 35.74 -12.21 -0.07
N GLY A 356 36.36 -11.09 0.32
CA GLY A 356 37.74 -10.71 0.03
C GLY A 356 38.71 -11.89 -0.04
N GLY A 357 39.16 -12.22 -1.25
CA GLY A 357 40.17 -13.24 -1.51
C GLY A 357 39.80 -14.69 -1.18
N ARG A 358 38.58 -14.98 -0.69
CA ARG A 358 38.17 -16.33 -0.22
C ARG A 358 38.28 -17.42 -1.27
N TRP A 359 38.28 -17.05 -2.55
CA TRP A 359 38.47 -17.97 -3.69
C TRP A 359 39.71 -17.65 -4.54
N GLY A 360 40.74 -17.07 -3.94
CA GLY A 360 42.06 -16.93 -4.60
C GLY A 360 42.20 -15.70 -5.50
N ARG A 361 41.42 -14.63 -5.26
CA ARG A 361 41.68 -13.34 -5.90
C ARG A 361 43.04 -12.81 -5.41
N SER A 362 44.00 -12.66 -6.31
CA SER A 362 45.27 -11.99 -6.01
C SER A 362 45.03 -10.48 -5.95
N ASP A 363 45.43 -9.82 -4.86
CA ASP A 363 45.24 -8.38 -4.66
C ASP A 363 46.03 -7.47 -5.63
N THR A 364 46.69 -8.05 -6.63
CA THR A 364 47.51 -7.35 -7.62
C THR A 364 46.72 -6.58 -8.69
N GLU A 365 45.41 -6.77 -8.82
CA GLU A 365 44.62 -6.11 -9.89
C GLU A 365 44.05 -4.72 -9.51
N ASN A 366 44.07 -4.32 -8.24
CA ASN A 366 43.42 -3.07 -7.80
C ASN A 366 44.34 -1.82 -7.79
N ALA A 367 45.62 -1.94 -8.16
CA ALA A 367 46.57 -0.82 -8.10
C ALA A 367 46.59 0.06 -9.37
N GLU A 368 46.04 -0.39 -10.50
CA GLU A 368 46.16 0.33 -11.78
C GLU A 368 45.00 1.30 -12.08
N THR A 369 43.84 1.18 -11.42
CA THR A 369 42.66 1.96 -11.82
C THR A 369 42.54 3.33 -11.16
N THR A 370 43.23 3.60 -10.05
CA THR A 370 43.14 4.90 -9.34
C THR A 370 44.05 5.99 -9.90
N ALA A 371 44.92 5.70 -10.88
CA ALA A 371 45.88 6.67 -11.41
C ALA A 371 45.40 7.41 -12.68
N SER A 372 44.29 7.01 -13.30
CA SER A 372 43.91 7.49 -14.64
C SER A 372 42.78 8.55 -14.68
N GLU A 373 42.18 8.94 -13.57
CA GLU A 373 41.04 9.90 -13.59
C GLU A 373 41.46 11.37 -13.38
N ALA A 374 42.74 11.67 -13.23
CA ALA A 374 43.24 13.03 -13.06
C ALA A 374 43.83 13.59 -14.36
N SER A 375 43.02 13.77 -15.41
CA SER A 375 43.18 14.79 -16.47
C SER A 375 42.41 14.44 -17.74
N VAL A 376 41.25 15.06 -17.98
CA VAL A 376 40.88 15.53 -19.34
C VAL A 376 40.02 16.79 -19.19
N GLU A 377 40.61 17.93 -19.57
CA GLU A 377 39.90 19.18 -19.87
C GLU A 377 39.08 19.03 -21.15
N VAL A 378 37.96 19.76 -21.19
CA VAL A 378 37.02 19.83 -22.31
C VAL A 378 37.63 20.59 -23.48
N ASP A 379 37.77 19.95 -24.64
CA ASP A 379 37.75 20.67 -25.92
C ASP A 379 37.07 19.87 -27.04
N SER A 380 36.35 20.61 -27.86
CA SER A 380 35.45 20.21 -28.93
C SER A 380 36.15 20.02 -30.28
N SER A 381 35.89 18.90 -30.98
CA SER A 381 35.68 18.88 -32.45
C SER A 381 35.44 17.46 -33.01
N GLU A 382 34.39 17.40 -33.84
CA GLU A 382 34.06 16.54 -35.00
C GLU A 382 34.66 15.12 -35.20
N GLY A 383 33.73 14.16 -35.41
CA GLY A 383 33.73 13.35 -36.64
C GLY A 383 34.00 11.84 -36.55
N THR A 384 32.92 11.03 -36.57
CA THR A 384 32.77 9.65 -37.15
C THR A 384 33.82 8.57 -36.78
N VAL A 385 33.48 7.37 -36.32
CA VAL A 385 32.72 6.29 -36.98
C VAL A 385 32.28 5.29 -35.90
N THR A 386 31.01 4.87 -35.90
CA THR A 386 30.50 3.76 -35.08
C THR A 386 30.92 2.42 -35.66
N GLU A 387 31.76 1.67 -34.94
CA GLU A 387 32.06 0.27 -35.24
C GLU A 387 31.02 -0.61 -34.53
N VAL A 388 30.28 -1.40 -35.32
CA VAL A 388 29.27 -2.36 -34.87
C VAL A 388 30.01 -3.63 -34.44
N VAL A 389 29.97 -3.96 -33.16
CA VAL A 389 30.45 -5.26 -32.66
C VAL A 389 29.26 -6.23 -32.68
N GLU A 390 29.35 -7.26 -33.53
CA GLU A 390 28.35 -8.33 -33.63
C GLU A 390 28.29 -9.19 -32.35
N PRO A 391 27.09 -9.66 -31.93
CA PRO A 391 26.94 -10.50 -30.75
C PRO A 391 27.46 -11.92 -31.01
N SER A 392 28.33 -12.40 -30.11
CA SER A 392 28.88 -13.76 -30.11
C SER A 392 27.78 -14.83 -30.02
N GLU A 393 27.86 -15.85 -30.88
CA GLU A 393 26.92 -16.97 -30.97
C GLU A 393 26.77 -17.74 -29.65
N VAL A 394 25.54 -17.80 -29.13
CA VAL A 394 25.15 -18.66 -28.00
C VAL A 394 24.94 -20.09 -28.51
N ARG A 395 25.71 -21.04 -27.97
CA ARG A 395 25.51 -22.48 -28.23
C ARG A 395 24.14 -22.91 -27.72
N THR A 396 23.33 -23.50 -28.60
CA THR A 396 22.01 -24.04 -28.25
C THR A 396 22.17 -25.40 -27.54
N GLU A 397 21.80 -25.45 -26.26
CA GLU A 397 21.56 -26.72 -25.58
C GLU A 397 20.23 -27.33 -26.08
N SER A 398 20.27 -28.63 -26.33
CA SER A 398 19.17 -29.44 -26.85
C SER A 398 18.00 -29.54 -25.86
N ASN A 399 16.79 -29.22 -26.33
CA ASN A 399 15.54 -29.28 -25.59
C ASN A 399 15.12 -30.76 -25.29
N PRO A 400 14.95 -31.17 -24.02
CA PRO A 400 14.70 -32.57 -23.65
C PRO A 400 13.22 -32.99 -23.64
N TRP A 401 12.31 -32.24 -24.28
CA TRP A 401 10.86 -32.54 -24.29
C TRP A 401 10.29 -32.71 -25.69
N LYS A 402 10.88 -33.62 -26.46
CA LYS A 402 10.22 -34.28 -27.59
C LYS A 402 10.57 -35.75 -27.56
N ASP A 403 9.67 -36.53 -26.97
CA ASP A 403 9.11 -37.76 -27.54
C ASP A 403 7.73 -38.02 -26.92
#